data_AF-M7TNP3-F1
#
_entry.id   AF-M7TNP3-F1
#
_cell.length_a   1.000
_cell.length_b   1.000
_cell.length_c   1.000
_cell.angle_alpha   90.00
_cell.angle_beta   90.00
_cell.angle_gamma   90.00
#
_symmetry.space_group_name_H-M   'P 1'
#
loop_
_entity.id
_entity.type
_entity.pdbx_description
1 polymer ?
#
loop_
_entity_poly.entity_id
_entity_poly.type
_entity_poly.pdbx_seq_one_letter_code
_entity_poly.pdbx_strand_id
1 'polypeptide(L)'
;MNVGYSRDHGGDGHGGAASLQAFVKALPTGSFGSLPAHTTLLQSYKNLVLADSSFRQASSLPSRGKRVLASDVSKSVTWMIHRSSQYGFLRELFKLVFGFYTEEAESRKNVSIAV
;
A
#
# COMPACT_ATOMS: atom_id res chain seq x y z
N MET A 1 -12.09 -12.56 -0.33
CA MET A 1 -10.94 -12.37 -1.23
C MET A 1 -9.89 -11.54 -0.48
N ASN A 2 -8.90 -12.16 0.17
CA ASN A 2 -7.78 -11.44 0.79
C ASN A 2 -6.56 -11.57 -0.14
N VAL A 3 -6.47 -10.71 -1.15
CA VAL A 3 -5.28 -10.58 -2.01
C VAL A 3 -4.29 -9.65 -1.31
N GLY A 4 -3.70 -10.14 -0.22
CA GLY A 4 -2.58 -9.48 0.45
C GLY A 4 -1.27 -9.87 -0.20
N TYR A 5 -0.35 -8.91 -0.33
CA TYR A 5 1.02 -9.20 -0.75
C TYR A 5 1.79 -9.86 0.40
N SER A 6 2.13 -11.13 0.26
CA SER A 6 3.02 -11.84 1.19
C SER A 6 4.43 -11.90 0.61
N ARG A 7 5.39 -11.20 1.22
CA ARG A 7 6.82 -11.29 0.88
C ARG A 7 7.44 -12.66 1.24
N ASP A 8 6.64 -13.58 1.78
CA ASP A 8 7.08 -14.90 2.24
C ASP A 8 7.53 -15.86 1.12
N HIS A 9 6.99 -15.70 -0.09
CA HIS A 9 7.27 -16.63 -1.20
C HIS A 9 8.66 -16.50 -1.85
N GLY A 10 9.50 -15.54 -1.43
CA GLY A 10 10.82 -15.31 -2.01
C GLY A 10 11.91 -15.37 -0.96
N GLY A 11 12.67 -16.47 -0.96
CA GLY A 11 13.95 -16.55 -0.27
C GLY A 11 14.90 -15.45 -0.79
N ASP A 12 15.67 -14.90 0.14
CA ASP A 12 16.69 -13.86 -0.04
C ASP A 12 16.20 -12.41 -0.24
N GLY A 13 16.74 -11.51 0.59
CA GLY A 13 16.32 -10.12 0.78
C GLY A 13 16.36 -9.22 -0.46
N HIS A 14 16.88 -9.69 -1.59
CA HIS A 14 16.86 -8.98 -2.87
C HIS A 14 15.60 -9.25 -3.72
N GLY A 15 14.86 -10.33 -3.45
CA GLY A 15 13.68 -10.70 -4.24
C GLY A 15 12.43 -9.88 -3.94
N GLY A 16 12.38 -9.15 -2.83
CA GLY A 16 11.17 -8.53 -2.25
C GLY A 16 10.56 -7.36 -3.04
N ALA A 17 11.36 -6.67 -3.86
CA ALA A 17 10.91 -5.55 -4.71
C ALA A 17 10.44 -6.04 -6.09
N ALA A 18 11.18 -6.96 -6.70
CA ALA A 18 10.79 -7.62 -7.95
C ALA A 18 9.50 -8.44 -7.78
N SER A 19 9.33 -9.11 -6.63
CA SER A 19 8.10 -9.84 -6.28
C SER A 19 6.90 -8.90 -6.05
N LEU A 20 7.11 -7.69 -5.53
CA LEU A 20 6.03 -6.70 -5.37
C LEU A 20 5.54 -6.24 -6.75
N GLN A 21 6.45 -5.91 -7.66
CA GLN A 21 6.07 -5.51 -9.02
C GLN A 21 5.36 -6.63 -9.79
N ALA A 22 5.83 -7.87 -9.66
CA ALA A 22 5.20 -9.04 -10.26
C ALA A 22 3.79 -9.26 -9.70
N PHE A 23 3.62 -9.15 -8.37
CA PHE A 23 2.33 -9.24 -7.71
C PHE A 23 1.36 -8.15 -8.20
N VAL A 24 1.83 -6.90 -8.25
CA VAL A 24 1.02 -5.76 -8.72
C VAL A 24 0.62 -5.90 -10.18
N LYS A 25 1.47 -6.47 -11.03
CA LYS A 25 1.12 -6.82 -12.41
C LYS A 25 0.03 -7.90 -12.46
N ALA A 26 0.18 -8.96 -11.66
CA ALA A 26 -0.74 -10.10 -11.61
C ALA A 26 -2.07 -9.82 -10.90
N LEU A 27 -2.19 -8.71 -10.15
CA LEU A 27 -3.41 -8.31 -9.46
C LEU A 27 -4.57 -8.09 -10.46
N PRO A 28 -5.66 -8.88 -10.37
CA PRO A 28 -6.83 -8.74 -11.24
C PRO A 28 -7.62 -7.47 -10.93
N THR A 29 -8.36 -6.97 -11.92
CA THR A 29 -9.06 -5.67 -11.87
C THR A 29 -10.12 -5.58 -10.76
N GLY A 30 -10.61 -6.72 -10.26
CA GLY A 30 -11.58 -6.79 -9.14
C GLY A 30 -10.96 -6.91 -7.75
N SER A 31 -9.63 -6.79 -7.61
CA SER A 31 -8.94 -7.04 -6.33
C SER A 31 -9.30 -6.07 -5.21
N PHE A 32 -9.62 -4.82 -5.56
CA PHE A 32 -10.07 -3.82 -4.59
C PHE A 32 -11.60 -3.80 -4.45
N GLY A 33 -12.34 -4.52 -5.29
CA GLY A 33 -13.80 -4.56 -5.34
C GLY A 33 -14.33 -4.28 -6.74
N SER A 34 -15.65 -4.37 -6.91
CA SER A 34 -16.33 -4.21 -8.22
C SER A 34 -16.79 -2.78 -8.52
N LEU A 35 -16.58 -1.84 -7.60
CA LEU A 35 -16.98 -0.44 -7.80
C LEU A 35 -16.03 0.24 -8.80
N PRO A 36 -16.53 1.11 -9.70
CA PRO A 36 -15.69 1.86 -10.65
C PRO A 36 -14.57 2.66 -9.97
N ALA A 37 -14.85 3.23 -8.79
CA ALA A 37 -13.86 3.94 -7.98
C ALA A 37 -12.69 3.04 -7.55
N HIS A 38 -12.95 1.76 -7.28
CA HIS A 38 -11.93 0.79 -6.88
C HIS A 38 -11.06 0.38 -8.08
N THR A 39 -11.63 0.34 -9.29
CA THR A 39 -10.86 0.13 -10.53
C THR A 39 -9.86 1.25 -10.76
N THR A 40 -10.28 2.51 -10.62
CA THR A 40 -9.38 3.68 -10.74
C THR A 40 -8.30 3.64 -9.65
N LEU A 41 -8.68 3.32 -8.41
CA LEU A 41 -7.75 3.20 -7.29
C LEU A 41 -6.67 2.14 -7.54
N LEU A 42 -7.07 0.98 -8.06
CA LEU A 42 -6.15 -0.10 -8.42
C LEU A 42 -5.21 0.34 -9.53
N GLN A 43 -5.68 1.04 -10.56
CA GLN A 43 -4.83 1.56 -11.62
C GLN A 43 -3.80 2.56 -11.09
N SER A 44 -4.21 3.52 -10.25
CA SER A 44 -3.28 4.45 -9.60
C SER A 44 -2.24 3.74 -8.73
N TYR A 45 -2.66 2.73 -7.96
CA TYR A 45 -1.75 1.89 -7.18
C TYR A 45 -0.75 1.13 -8.06
N LYS A 46 -1.22 0.50 -9.14
CA LYS A 46 -0.36 -0.21 -10.10
C LYS A 46 0.66 0.74 -10.71
N ASN A 47 0.22 1.91 -11.16
CA ASN A 47 1.10 2.90 -11.76
C ASN A 47 2.16 3.37 -10.75
N LEU A 48 1.77 3.68 -9.51
CA LEU A 48 2.73 4.13 -8.48
C LEU A 48 3.83 3.09 -8.22
N VAL A 49 3.44 1.83 -7.97
CA VAL A 49 4.42 0.78 -7.63
C VAL A 49 5.34 0.43 -8.81
N LEU A 50 4.86 0.56 -10.05
CA LEU A 50 5.65 0.25 -11.24
C LEU A 50 6.51 1.44 -11.70
N ALA A 51 6.01 2.67 -11.57
CA ALA A 51 6.69 3.89 -11.99
C ALA A 51 7.72 4.37 -10.97
N ASP A 52 7.43 4.29 -9.67
CA ASP A 52 8.29 4.85 -8.63
C ASP A 52 9.47 3.92 -8.31
N SER A 53 10.69 4.46 -8.43
CA SER A 53 11.94 3.73 -8.23
C SER A 53 12.20 3.35 -6.77
N SER A 54 11.53 4.00 -5.81
CA SER A 54 11.67 3.69 -4.38
C SER A 54 11.13 2.29 -4.05
N PHE A 55 10.14 1.80 -4.81
CA PHE A 55 9.63 0.43 -4.67
C PHE A 55 10.48 -0.60 -5.40
N ARG A 56 11.49 -0.19 -6.17
CA ARG A 56 12.42 -1.11 -6.87
C ARG A 56 13.55 -1.59 -5.98
N GLN A 57 13.86 -0.86 -4.90
CA GLN A 57 14.92 -1.26 -3.98
C GLN A 57 14.33 -1.95 -2.75
N ALA A 58 14.76 -3.19 -2.51
CA ALA A 58 14.32 -3.96 -1.35
C ALA A 58 14.75 -3.31 -0.01
N SER A 59 15.84 -2.55 -0.01
CA SER A 59 16.35 -1.79 1.14
C SER A 59 15.41 -0.65 1.58
N SER A 60 14.62 -0.09 0.65
CA SER A 60 13.65 0.97 0.94
C SER A 60 12.35 0.44 1.54
N LEU A 61 12.20 -0.89 1.62
CA LEU A 61 11.00 -1.52 2.14
C LEU A 61 11.21 -1.84 3.63
N PRO A 62 10.20 -1.62 4.48
CA PRO A 62 10.34 -1.85 5.90
C PRO A 62 10.65 -3.33 6.20
N SER A 63 11.29 -3.53 7.35
CA SER A 63 11.67 -4.85 7.86
C SER A 63 10.45 -5.78 7.92
N ARG A 64 10.65 -7.04 7.49
CA ARG A 64 9.61 -8.06 7.51
C ARG A 64 9.08 -8.29 8.94
N GLY A 65 7.77 -8.46 9.06
CA GLY A 65 7.08 -8.65 10.33
C GLY A 65 6.93 -7.39 11.17
N LYS A 66 7.42 -6.22 10.70
CA LYS A 66 7.26 -4.98 11.45
C LYS A 66 5.78 -4.63 11.51
N ARG A 67 5.29 -4.28 12.70
CA ARG A 67 3.94 -3.73 12.85
C ARG A 67 4.01 -2.23 12.66
N VAL A 68 3.19 -1.72 11.76
CA VAL A 68 3.05 -0.28 11.52
C VAL A 68 1.64 0.13 11.94
N LEU A 69 1.55 1.12 12.82
CA LEU A 69 0.26 1.62 13.30
C LEU A 69 -0.46 2.38 12.19
N ALA A 70 -1.78 2.32 12.20
CA ALA A 70 -2.62 3.10 11.29
C ALA A 70 -2.33 4.60 11.40
N SER A 71 -2.01 5.09 12.61
CA SER A 71 -1.63 6.48 12.87
C SER A 71 -0.31 6.88 12.20
N ASP A 72 0.66 5.98 12.10
CA ASP A 72 1.92 6.26 11.39
C ASP A 72 1.68 6.28 9.88
N VAL A 73 0.92 5.30 9.37
CA VAL A 73 0.57 5.24 7.94
C VAL A 73 -0.24 6.47 7.53
N SER A 74 -1.21 6.91 8.33
CA SER A 74 -2.02 8.09 8.00
C SER A 74 -1.18 9.36 7.92
N LYS A 75 -0.22 9.55 8.83
CA LYS A 75 0.73 10.68 8.79
C LYS A 75 1.59 10.64 7.54
N SER A 76 2.11 9.48 7.15
CA SER A 76 2.86 9.31 5.91
C SER A 76 2.02 9.62 4.68
N VAL A 77 0.77 9.13 4.63
CA VAL A 77 -0.18 9.41 3.54
C VAL A 77 -0.44 10.91 3.42
N THR A 78 -0.76 11.59 4.52
CA THR A 78 -0.97 13.04 4.54
C THR A 78 0.26 13.80 4.05
N TRP A 79 1.45 13.40 4.49
CA TRP A 79 2.71 14.02 4.07
C TRP A 79 2.96 13.86 2.56
N MET A 80 2.73 12.66 2.01
CA MET A 80 2.87 12.40 0.58
C MET A 80 1.87 13.21 -0.26
N ILE A 81 0.61 13.30 0.18
CA ILE A 81 -0.41 14.09 -0.51
C ILE A 81 -0.05 15.57 -0.52
N HIS A 82 0.44 16.09 0.62
CA HIS A 82 0.89 17.48 0.72
C HIS A 82 2.10 17.75 -0.17
N ARG A 83 2.94 16.73 -0.43
CA ARG A 83 4.09 16.85 -1.33
C ARG A 83 3.68 16.89 -2.80
N SER A 84 2.65 16.14 -3.20
CA SER A 84 2.13 16.14 -4.57
C SER A 84 0.70 15.60 -4.64
N SER A 85 -0.18 16.33 -5.34
CA SER A 85 -1.58 15.93 -5.53
C SER A 85 -1.76 14.57 -6.23
N GLN A 86 -0.74 14.08 -6.94
CA GLN A 86 -0.74 12.74 -7.55
C GLN A 86 -0.96 11.61 -6.51
N TYR A 87 -0.63 11.87 -5.25
CA TYR A 87 -0.81 10.92 -4.15
C TYR A 87 -2.20 10.98 -3.50
N GLY A 88 -3.13 11.79 -4.01
CA GLY A 88 -4.47 11.94 -3.45
C GLY A 88 -5.23 10.60 -3.27
N PHE A 89 -4.99 9.64 -4.17
CA PHE A 89 -5.60 8.31 -4.11
C PHE A 89 -5.18 7.50 -2.86
N LEU A 90 -4.06 7.85 -2.20
CA LEU A 90 -3.59 7.16 -1.00
C LEU A 90 -4.58 7.26 0.17
N ARG A 91 -5.45 8.29 0.21
CA ARG A 91 -6.52 8.39 1.23
C ARG A 91 -7.54 7.27 1.07
N GLU A 92 -7.97 7.04 -0.17
CA GLU A 92 -8.92 5.97 -0.48
C GLU A 92 -8.27 4.60 -0.31
N LEU A 93 -6.97 4.45 -0.63
CA LEU A 93 -6.23 3.23 -0.34
C LEU A 93 -6.11 2.96 1.15
N PHE A 94 -5.83 3.98 1.96
CA PHE A 94 -5.81 3.87 3.42
C PHE A 94 -7.17 3.38 3.95
N LYS A 95 -8.25 4.01 3.50
CA LYS A 95 -9.61 3.61 3.88
C LYS A 95 -9.95 2.19 3.44
N LEU A 96 -9.50 1.76 2.26
CA LEU A 96 -9.69 0.38 1.80
C LEU A 96 -9.00 -0.64 2.72
N VAL A 97 -7.79 -0.34 3.20
CA VAL A 97 -6.98 -1.25 4.04
C VAL A 97 -7.45 -1.25 5.50
N PHE A 98 -7.74 -0.08 6.06
CA PHE A 98 -8.04 0.08 7.48
C PHE A 98 -9.54 0.17 7.79
N GLY A 99 -10.39 0.46 6.80
CA GLY A 99 -11.83 0.59 6.93
C GLY A 99 -12.33 1.94 7.47
N PHE A 100 -11.44 2.91 7.68
CA PHE A 100 -11.77 4.24 8.22
C PHE A 100 -10.89 5.34 7.59
N TYR A 101 -11.24 6.60 7.80
CA TYR A 101 -10.54 7.73 7.20
C TYR A 101 -9.21 8.04 7.89
N THR A 102 -8.25 8.64 7.17
CA THR A 102 -6.93 9.02 7.72
C THR A 102 -7.03 9.93 8.95
N GLU A 103 -8.09 10.73 9.04
CA GLU A 103 -8.38 11.65 10.16
C GLU A 103 -8.77 10.89 11.44
N GLU A 104 -9.41 9.73 11.32
CA GLU A 104 -9.80 8.89 12.46
C GLU A 104 -8.63 8.06 13.01
N ALA A 105 -7.54 7.94 12.25
CA ALA A 105 -6.40 7.12 12.60
C ALA A 105 -5.71 7.56 13.90
N GLU A 106 -5.74 8.85 14.24
CA GLU A 106 -5.15 9.36 15.48
C GLU A 106 -5.97 8.95 16.72
N SER A 107 -7.28 8.79 16.55
CA SER A 107 -8.18 8.26 17.59
C SER A 107 -8.01 6.74 17.76
N ARG A 108 -7.75 6.03 16.65
CA ARG A 108 -7.65 4.56 16.59
C ARG A 108 -6.22 4.04 16.80
N LYS A 109 -5.67 4.23 18.00
CA LYS A 109 -4.27 3.89 18.34
C LYS A 109 -3.94 2.39 18.39
N ASN A 110 -4.94 1.50 18.33
CA ASN A 110 -4.76 0.05 18.45
C ASN A 110 -4.75 -0.68 17.10
N VAL A 111 -4.94 0.04 15.99
CA VAL A 111 -5.00 -0.58 14.65
C VAL A 111 -3.61 -0.57 14.02
N SER A 112 -3.17 -1.71 13.51
CA SER A 112 -1.85 -1.86 12.89
C SER A 112 -1.86 -2.94 11.82
N ILE A 113 -1.02 -2.79 10.80
CA ILE A 113 -0.74 -3.84 9.81
C ILE A 113 0.66 -4.40 10.02
N ALA A 114 0.86 -5.68 9.70
CA ALA A 114 2.19 -6.27 9.58
C ALA A 114 2.68 -6.10 8.14
N VAL A 115 3.95 -5.71 7.97
CA VAL A 115 4.61 -5.51 6.66
C VAL A 115 5.67 -6.56 6.37
#